data_AF-A0A9D2INN8-F1
#
_entry.id   AF-A0A9D2INN8-F1
#
_cell.length_a   1.000
_cell.length_b   1.000
_cell.length_c   1.000
_cell.angle_alpha   90.00
_cell.angle_beta   90.00
_cell.angle_gamma   90.00
#
_symmetry.space_group_name_H-M   'P 1'
#
loop_
_entity.id
_entity.type
_entity.pdbx_description
1 polymer ?
#
loop_
_entity_poly.entity_id
_entity_poly.type
_entity_poly.pdbx_seq_one_letter_code
_entity_poly.pdbx_strand_id
1 'polypeptide(L)'
;MADDFSEWASDAPLRTPDGFSEVVTAAGVAVSAIERNEMLSYASKTFVGVHEPLQRRILDGYQSAKRLQLLGMGGYVVVALVALGIVLALPLEMAADLRATVWAAIAALAFIVFIPVWVLLCNHVLVPDWNTYATWYRRRDRKGLGFADLYEVLGMTYPLARG
;
A
#
# COMPACT_ATOMS: atom_id res chain seq x y z
N MET A 1 25.09 3.31 -14.18
CA MET A 1 24.70 2.72 -12.88
C MET A 1 23.50 3.43 -12.25
N ALA A 2 23.21 4.70 -12.57
CA ALA A 2 22.01 5.41 -12.09
C ALA A 2 20.70 4.93 -12.76
N ASP A 3 20.76 4.46 -14.01
CA ASP A 3 19.57 4.02 -14.75
C ASP A 3 18.94 2.71 -14.21
N ASP A 4 19.70 1.91 -13.46
CA ASP A 4 19.31 0.57 -13.02
C ASP A 4 18.48 0.54 -11.71
N PHE A 5 18.20 1.70 -11.09
CA PHE A 5 17.35 1.75 -9.89
C PHE A 5 16.06 2.53 -10.14
N SER A 6 16.11 3.58 -10.97
CA SER A 6 14.90 4.31 -11.40
C SER A 6 14.00 3.44 -12.27
N GLU A 7 14.56 2.73 -13.25
CA GLU A 7 13.86 1.76 -14.11
C GLU A 7 13.27 0.61 -13.27
N TRP A 8 13.95 0.23 -12.19
CA TRP A 8 13.51 -0.83 -11.28
C TRP A 8 12.57 -0.38 -10.16
N ALA A 9 12.54 0.92 -9.83
CA ALA A 9 11.53 1.49 -8.97
C ALA A 9 10.20 1.59 -9.73
N SER A 10 10.25 1.86 -11.04
CA SER A 10 9.10 1.71 -11.93
C SER A 10 8.70 0.25 -12.17
N ASP A 11 9.67 -0.66 -12.31
CA ASP A 11 9.47 -2.12 -12.45
C ASP A 11 9.43 -2.87 -11.11
N ALA A 12 9.35 -2.14 -9.99
CA ALA A 12 9.24 -2.75 -8.68
C ALA A 12 8.04 -3.67 -8.75
N PRO A 13 8.21 -4.99 -8.53
CA PRO A 13 7.19 -5.95 -8.92
C PRO A 13 5.86 -5.47 -8.37
N LEU A 14 4.80 -5.53 -9.18
CA LEU A 14 3.39 -5.48 -8.76
C LEU A 14 3.06 -6.66 -7.82
N ARG A 15 4.04 -7.13 -7.06
CA ARG A 15 3.84 -7.82 -5.81
C ARG A 15 3.17 -6.81 -4.92
N THR A 16 1.87 -7.01 -4.79
CA THR A 16 1.23 -6.91 -3.50
C THR A 16 2.26 -7.26 -2.41
N PRO A 17 2.40 -6.45 -1.34
CA PRO A 17 3.28 -6.81 -0.23
C PRO A 17 3.05 -8.29 0.06
N ASP A 18 4.11 -9.10 0.10
CA ASP A 18 4.15 -10.54 -0.26
C ASP A 18 3.06 -11.46 0.38
N GLY A 19 2.16 -10.93 1.21
CA GLY A 19 0.99 -11.56 1.82
C GLY A 19 -0.38 -11.39 1.14
N PHE A 20 -0.50 -11.12 -0.16
CA PHE A 20 -1.81 -11.33 -0.85
C PHE A 20 -1.91 -12.67 -1.59
N SER A 21 -0.77 -13.30 -1.93
CA SER A 21 -0.77 -14.65 -2.52
C SER A 21 -0.83 -15.75 -1.45
N GLU A 22 -0.39 -15.47 -0.22
CA GLU A 22 -0.75 -16.27 0.96
C GLU A 22 -2.12 -15.81 1.45
N VAL A 23 -3.15 -16.39 0.84
CA VAL A 23 -4.57 -16.29 1.18
C VAL A 23 -4.79 -15.97 2.66
N VAL A 24 -5.30 -14.76 2.95
CA VAL A 24 -6.18 -14.40 4.09
C VAL A 24 -5.97 -15.28 5.34
N THR A 25 -4.74 -15.37 5.83
CA THR A 25 -4.40 -16.08 7.07
C THR A 25 -3.86 -15.07 8.06
N ALA A 26 -4.31 -15.15 9.32
CA ALA A 26 -3.87 -14.26 10.38
C ALA A 26 -2.33 -14.22 10.51
N ALA A 27 -1.66 -15.31 10.16
CA ALA A 27 -0.20 -15.40 10.09
C ALA A 27 0.41 -14.50 8.99
N GLY A 28 -0.10 -14.52 7.76
CA GLY A 28 0.40 -13.66 6.68
C GLY A 28 0.19 -12.17 6.95
N VAL A 29 -0.94 -11.82 7.58
CA VAL A 29 -1.20 -10.44 8.05
C VAL A 29 -0.23 -10.03 9.17
N ALA A 30 0.04 -10.92 10.12
CA ALA A 30 0.97 -10.67 11.21
C ALA A 30 2.41 -10.49 10.70
N VAL A 31 2.87 -11.35 9.77
CA VAL A 31 4.21 -11.25 9.17
C VAL A 31 4.37 -9.93 8.41
N SER A 32 3.37 -9.51 7.63
CA SER A 32 3.43 -8.21 6.95
C SER A 32 3.43 -7.03 7.93
N ALA A 33 2.70 -7.12 9.05
CA ALA A 33 2.73 -6.09 10.08
C ALA A 33 4.10 -6.03 10.79
N ILE A 34 4.71 -7.19 11.07
CA ILE A 34 6.06 -7.29 11.67
C ILE A 34 7.10 -6.65 10.74
N GLU A 35 7.09 -7.01 9.45
CA GLU A 35 8.02 -6.47 8.47
C GLU A 35 7.89 -4.94 8.35
N ARG A 36 6.66 -4.41 8.28
CA ARG A 36 6.43 -2.96 8.25
C ARG A 36 6.93 -2.26 9.51
N ASN A 37 6.71 -2.85 10.67
CA ASN A 37 7.20 -2.32 11.95
C ASN A 37 8.73 -2.33 12.01
N GLU A 38 9.37 -3.37 11.47
CA GLU A 38 10.83 -3.45 11.35
C GLU A 38 11.37 -2.34 10.44
N MET A 39 10.77 -2.15 9.26
CA MET A 39 11.13 -1.09 8.33
C MET A 39 11.00 0.30 8.97
N LEU A 40 9.91 0.56 9.70
CA LEU A 40 9.70 1.82 10.40
C LEU A 40 10.70 2.01 11.56
N SER A 41 11.01 0.94 12.29
CA SER A 41 12.02 0.96 13.36
C SER A 41 13.42 1.23 12.81
N TYR A 42 13.75 0.69 11.65
CA TYR A 42 15.01 1.00 10.98
C TYR A 42 15.07 2.46 10.55
N ALA A 43 14.04 2.97 9.86
CA ALA A 43 13.99 4.38 9.48
C ALA A 43 14.16 5.30 10.69
N SER A 44 13.51 4.98 11.82
CA SER A 44 13.61 5.80 13.03
C SER A 44 14.94 5.70 13.75
N LYS A 45 15.72 4.63 13.58
CA LYS A 45 17.05 4.49 14.18
C LYS A 45 18.14 5.05 13.27
N THR A 46 18.03 4.82 11.97
CA THR A 46 19.09 5.08 11.01
C THR A 46 19.02 6.48 10.42
N PHE A 47 17.83 7.08 10.32
CA PHE A 47 17.68 8.38 9.63
C PHE A 47 17.75 9.58 10.56
N VAL A 48 17.82 9.35 11.88
CA VAL A 48 17.94 10.42 12.87
C VAL A 48 19.23 11.22 12.66
N GLY A 49 19.12 12.54 12.71
CA GLY A 49 20.23 13.46 12.45
C GLY A 49 20.29 13.86 10.97
N VAL A 50 21.17 13.23 10.19
CA VAL A 50 21.49 13.66 8.81
C VAL A 50 20.32 13.47 7.84
N HIS A 51 19.47 12.47 8.05
CA HIS A 51 18.40 12.08 7.13
C HIS A 51 16.99 12.35 7.68
N GLU A 52 16.85 13.25 8.65
CA GLU A 52 15.56 13.55 9.27
C GLU A 52 14.45 13.97 8.27
N PRO A 53 14.74 14.76 7.22
CA PRO A 53 13.76 15.06 6.17
C PRO A 53 13.27 13.81 5.42
N LEU A 54 14.17 12.84 5.16
CA LEU A 54 13.83 11.57 4.52
C LEU A 54 12.93 10.73 5.44
N GLN A 55 13.24 10.69 6.74
CA GLN A 55 12.42 10.01 7.74
C GLN A 55 10.98 10.54 7.76
N ARG A 56 10.81 11.88 7.80
CA ARG A 56 9.49 12.51 7.82
C ARG A 56 8.69 12.16 6.57
N ARG A 57 9.32 12.27 5.39
CA ARG A 57 8.65 11.94 4.13
C ARG A 57 8.18 10.49 4.05
N ILE A 58 8.98 9.54 4.53
CA ILE A 58 8.59 8.12 4.57
C ILE A 58 7.44 7.89 5.54
N LEU A 59 7.48 8.52 6.72
CA LEU A 59 6.40 8.42 7.71
C LEU A 59 5.09 9.04 7.19
N ASP A 60 5.16 10.21 6.58
CA ASP A 60 4.01 10.89 5.99
C ASP A 60 3.42 10.07 4.83
N GLY A 61 4.28 9.50 3.98
CA GLY A 61 3.88 8.56 2.94
C GLY A 61 3.18 7.32 3.51
N TYR A 62 3.72 6.71 4.56
CA TYR A 62 3.09 5.56 5.21
C TYR A 62 1.72 5.91 5.81
N GLN A 63 1.62 7.02 6.55
CA GLN A 63 0.37 7.46 7.16
C GLN A 63 -0.69 7.82 6.11
N SER A 64 -0.28 8.49 5.04
CA SER A 64 -1.16 8.87 3.93
C SER A 64 -1.68 7.64 3.19
N ALA A 65 -0.82 6.67 2.88
CA ALA A 65 -1.22 5.40 2.27
C ALA A 65 -2.21 4.65 3.17
N LYS A 66 -1.95 4.56 4.48
CA LYS A 66 -2.86 3.91 5.44
C LYS A 66 -4.21 4.61 5.50
N ARG A 67 -4.23 5.95 5.57
CA ARG A 67 -5.46 6.74 5.60
C ARG A 67 -6.27 6.53 4.33
N LEU A 68 -5.63 6.51 3.17
CA LEU A 68 -6.27 6.35 1.88
C LEU A 68 -6.83 4.94 1.68
N GLN A 69 -6.12 3.92 2.15
CA GLN A 69 -6.61 2.54 2.19
C GLN A 69 -7.89 2.44 3.02
N LEU A 70 -7.92 3.03 4.22
CA LEU A 70 -9.11 3.05 5.08
C LEU A 70 -10.28 3.84 4.46
N LEU A 71 -10.00 4.99 3.86
CA LEU A 71 -11.02 5.80 3.21
C LEU A 71 -11.67 5.06 2.02
N GLY A 72 -10.87 4.37 1.20
CA GLY A 72 -11.42 3.58 0.09
C GLY A 72 -12.24 2.39 0.56
N MET A 73 -11.83 1.72 1.65
CA MET A 73 -12.64 0.66 2.27
C MET A 73 -13.98 1.21 2.77
N GLY A 74 -13.97 2.36 3.45
CA GLY A 74 -15.20 3.04 3.88
C GLY A 74 -16.09 3.44 2.71
N GLY A 75 -15.51 4.02 1.65
CA GLY A 75 -16.22 4.39 0.43
C GLY A 75 -16.88 3.19 -0.26
N TYR A 76 -16.19 2.05 -0.33
CA TYR A 76 -16.75 0.83 -0.88
C TYR A 76 -18.01 0.37 -0.12
N VAL A 77 -17.94 0.35 1.22
CA VAL A 77 -19.08 -0.06 2.04
C VAL A 77 -20.29 0.85 1.81
N VAL A 78 -20.06 2.18 1.73
CA VAL A 78 -21.13 3.13 1.44
C VAL A 78 -21.76 2.85 0.07
N VAL A 79 -20.95 2.65 -0.98
CA VAL A 79 -21.43 2.33 -2.33
C VAL A 79 -22.22 1.02 -2.34
N ALA A 80 -21.73 -0.01 -1.66
CA ALA A 80 -22.40 -1.31 -1.57
C ALA A 80 -23.78 -1.19 -0.89
N LEU A 81 -23.88 -0.42 0.20
CA LEU A 81 -25.15 -0.18 0.89
C LEU A 81 -26.14 0.62 0.04
N VAL A 82 -25.66 1.64 -0.69
CA VAL A 82 -26.50 2.43 -1.61
C VAL A 82 -27.03 1.54 -2.75
N ALA A 83 -26.16 0.73 -3.36
CA ALA A 83 -26.55 -0.21 -4.40
C ALA A 83 -27.59 -1.22 -3.89
N LEU A 84 -27.39 -1.76 -2.68
CA LEU A 84 -28.36 -2.65 -2.03
C LEU A 84 -29.72 -1.97 -1.84
N GLY A 85 -29.75 -0.71 -1.38
CA GLY A 85 -30.98 0.05 -1.21
C GLY A 85 -31.76 0.25 -2.52
N ILE A 86 -31.05 0.59 -3.61
CA ILE A 86 -31.65 0.74 -4.96
C ILE A 86 -32.22 -0.60 -5.45
N VAL A 87 -31.46 -1.67 -5.28
CA VAL A 87 -31.85 -3.03 -5.66
C VAL A 87 -33.12 -3.47 -4.93
N LEU A 88 -33.23 -3.19 -3.64
CA LEU A 88 -34.43 -3.53 -2.86
C LEU A 88 -35.66 -2.73 -3.31
N ALA A 89 -35.46 -1.50 -3.79
CA ALA A 89 -36.52 -0.64 -4.30
C ALA A 89 -37.01 -1.04 -5.72
N LEU A 90 -36.22 -1.79 -6.49
CA LEU A 90 -36.60 -2.24 -7.84
C LEU A 90 -37.69 -3.33 -7.77
N PRO A 91 -38.74 -3.27 -8.61
CA PRO A 91 -39.78 -4.30 -8.68
C PRO A 91 -39.28 -5.50 -9.51
N LEU A 92 -38.37 -6.28 -8.93
CA LEU A 92 -37.89 -7.53 -9.51
C LEU A 92 -38.77 -8.69 -9.06
N GLU A 93 -39.05 -9.66 -9.94
CA GLU A 93 -39.88 -10.85 -9.67
C GLU A 93 -39.30 -11.81 -8.61
N MET A 94 -38.16 -11.45 -8.01
CA MET A 94 -37.48 -12.23 -6.99
C MET A 94 -37.85 -11.77 -5.58
N ALA A 95 -38.09 -12.74 -4.69
CA ALA A 95 -38.30 -12.49 -3.26
C ALA A 95 -37.20 -11.58 -2.68
N ALA A 96 -37.59 -10.63 -1.83
CA ALA A 96 -36.69 -9.60 -1.30
C ALA A 96 -35.47 -10.19 -0.57
N ASP A 97 -35.67 -11.25 0.21
CA ASP A 97 -34.60 -11.90 0.97
C ASP A 97 -33.58 -12.60 0.05
N LEU A 98 -34.06 -13.27 -0.99
CA LEU A 98 -33.19 -13.91 -1.98
C LEU A 98 -32.38 -12.87 -2.75
N ARG A 99 -33.01 -11.75 -3.09
CA ARG A 99 -32.37 -10.61 -3.74
C ARG A 99 -31.27 -9.99 -2.89
N ALA A 100 -31.57 -9.72 -1.61
CA ALA A 100 -30.56 -9.21 -0.68
C ALA A 100 -29.37 -10.16 -0.56
N THR A 101 -29.63 -11.46 -0.47
CA THR A 101 -28.59 -12.50 -0.34
C THR A 101 -27.70 -12.58 -1.58
N VAL A 102 -28.29 -12.62 -2.77
CA VAL A 102 -27.54 -12.66 -4.04
C VAL A 102 -26.67 -11.42 -4.20
N TRP A 103 -27.20 -10.24 -3.91
CA TRP A 103 -26.43 -9.00 -4.02
C TRP A 103 -25.36 -8.85 -2.94
N ALA A 104 -25.62 -9.30 -1.72
CA ALA A 104 -24.61 -9.36 -0.68
C ALA A 104 -23.45 -10.29 -1.09
N ALA A 105 -23.75 -11.43 -1.73
CA ALA A 105 -22.72 -12.33 -2.26
C ALA A 105 -21.91 -11.66 -3.38
N ILE A 106 -22.56 -10.98 -4.34
CA ILE A 106 -21.87 -10.23 -5.39
C ILE A 106 -20.99 -9.13 -4.81
N ALA A 107 -21.50 -8.35 -3.85
CA ALA A 107 -20.74 -7.30 -3.18
C ALA A 107 -19.56 -7.88 -2.38
N ALA A 108 -19.70 -9.04 -1.75
CA ALA A 108 -18.59 -9.70 -1.07
C ALA A 108 -17.51 -10.15 -2.06
N LEU A 109 -17.89 -10.76 -3.19
CA LEU A 109 -16.96 -11.17 -4.25
C LEU A 109 -16.24 -9.98 -4.89
N ALA A 110 -16.97 -8.90 -5.18
CA ALA A 110 -16.38 -7.67 -5.69
C ALA A 110 -15.42 -7.03 -4.68
N PHE A 111 -15.69 -7.15 -3.37
CA PHE A 111 -14.81 -6.64 -2.33
C PHE A 111 -13.47 -7.39 -2.29
N ILE A 112 -13.49 -8.71 -2.50
CA ILE A 112 -12.27 -9.54 -2.58
C ILE A 112 -11.34 -9.05 -3.69
N VAL A 113 -11.88 -8.60 -4.83
CA VAL A 113 -11.09 -8.04 -5.94
C VAL A 113 -10.72 -6.58 -5.68
N PHE A 114 -11.62 -5.80 -5.09
CA PHE A 114 -11.40 -4.39 -4.82
C PHE A 114 -10.25 -4.15 -3.84
N ILE A 115 -10.15 -4.92 -2.75
CA ILE A 115 -9.12 -4.74 -1.72
C ILE A 115 -7.69 -4.77 -2.32
N PRO A 116 -7.24 -5.83 -3.03
CA PRO A 116 -5.88 -5.88 -3.56
C PRO A 116 -5.63 -4.77 -4.58
N VAL A 117 -6.58 -4.49 -5.47
CA VAL A 117 -6.44 -3.43 -6.49
C VAL A 117 -6.33 -2.05 -5.83
N TRP A 118 -7.16 -1.76 -4.84
CA TRP A 118 -7.14 -0.49 -4.11
C TRP A 118 -5.84 -0.31 -3.32
N VAL A 119 -5.37 -1.36 -2.65
CA VAL A 119 -4.11 -1.35 -1.91
C VAL A 119 -2.93 -1.12 -2.87
N LEU A 120 -2.91 -1.78 -4.03
CA LEU A 120 -1.91 -1.55 -5.08
C LEU A 120 -1.95 -0.09 -5.57
N LEU A 121 -3.12 0.44 -5.87
CA LEU A 121 -3.28 1.82 -6.31
C LEU A 121 -2.76 2.82 -5.26
N CYS A 122 -3.10 2.60 -3.99
CA CYS A 122 -2.62 3.43 -2.89
C CYS A 122 -1.09 3.43 -2.79
N ASN A 123 -0.47 2.26 -2.92
CA ASN A 123 0.97 2.09 -2.70
C ASN A 123 1.84 2.43 -3.93
N HIS A 124 1.31 2.30 -5.15
CA HIS A 124 2.09 2.52 -6.37
C HIS A 124 1.78 3.84 -7.07
N VAL A 125 0.53 4.32 -6.99
CA VAL A 125 0.08 5.50 -7.76
C VAL A 125 -0.14 6.70 -6.86
N LEU A 126 -0.87 6.52 -5.75
CA LEU A 126 -1.33 7.66 -4.95
C LEU A 126 -0.29 8.09 -3.92
N VAL A 127 0.43 7.14 -3.32
CA VAL A 127 1.45 7.42 -2.31
C VAL A 127 2.67 6.49 -2.49
N PRO A 128 3.50 6.72 -3.53
CA PRO A 128 4.59 5.84 -3.90
C PRO A 128 5.76 5.87 -2.92
N ASP A 129 5.95 6.97 -2.17
CA ASP A 129 7.10 7.20 -1.29
C ASP A 129 7.36 6.04 -0.30
N TRP A 130 6.29 5.51 0.30
CA TRP A 130 6.38 4.36 1.20
C TRP A 130 6.84 3.09 0.48
N ASN A 131 6.33 2.85 -0.73
CA ASN A 131 6.68 1.67 -1.51
C ASN A 131 8.11 1.74 -2.06
N THR A 132 8.55 2.93 -2.47
CA THR A 132 9.94 3.21 -2.85
C THR A 132 10.89 2.88 -1.71
N TYR A 133 10.59 3.37 -0.50
CA TYR A 133 11.38 3.03 0.69
C TYR A 133 11.37 1.53 1.02
N ALA A 134 10.19 0.89 1.01
CA ALA A 134 10.07 -0.54 1.30
C ALA A 134 10.84 -1.41 0.28
N THR A 135 10.93 -0.96 -0.97
CA THR A 135 11.70 -1.62 -2.03
C THR A 135 13.20 -1.44 -1.82
N TRP A 136 13.64 -0.22 -1.48
CA TRP A 136 15.02 0.07 -1.13
C TRP A 136 15.47 -0.75 0.10
N TYR A 137 14.69 -0.77 1.18
CA TYR A 137 14.99 -1.49 2.42
C TYR A 137 15.28 -2.97 2.17
N ARG A 138 14.43 -3.64 1.38
CA ARG A 138 14.56 -5.06 1.07
C ARG A 138 15.79 -5.39 0.21
N ARG A 139 16.27 -4.43 -0.57
CA ARG A 139 17.37 -4.63 -1.53
C ARG A 139 18.70 -4.09 -1.04
N ARG A 140 18.73 -3.23 -0.02
CA ARG A 140 19.94 -2.56 0.47
C ARG A 140 21.10 -3.53 0.72
N ASP A 141 20.85 -4.64 1.42
CA ASP A 141 21.90 -5.57 1.89
C ASP A 141 22.37 -6.50 0.76
N ARG A 142 21.53 -6.75 -0.25
CA ARG A 142 21.84 -7.65 -1.38
C ARG A 142 22.53 -6.95 -2.54
N LYS A 143 22.33 -5.64 -2.69
CA LYS A 143 22.78 -4.87 -3.85
C LYS A 143 23.70 -3.71 -3.51
N GLY A 144 23.98 -3.47 -2.22
CA GLY A 144 24.84 -2.38 -1.78
C GLY A 144 24.23 -0.99 -2.05
N LEU A 145 22.90 -0.88 -2.06
CA LEU A 145 22.22 0.40 -2.29
C LEU A 145 22.51 1.36 -1.13
N GLY A 146 22.93 2.57 -1.49
CA GLY A 146 23.21 3.64 -0.55
C GLY A 146 21.99 4.52 -0.31
N PHE A 147 22.14 5.47 0.62
CA PHE A 147 21.13 6.51 0.82
C PHE A 147 21.02 7.45 -0.39
N ALA A 148 22.11 7.68 -1.12
CA ALA A 148 22.10 8.51 -2.31
C ALA A 148 21.06 8.04 -3.34
N ASP A 149 20.98 6.73 -3.58
CA ASP A 149 20.01 6.12 -4.52
C ASP A 149 18.56 6.34 -4.07
N LEU A 150 18.30 6.27 -2.76
CA LEU A 150 16.97 6.51 -2.19
C LEU A 150 16.56 8.00 -2.31
N TYR A 151 17.50 8.92 -2.09
CA TYR A 151 17.27 10.35 -2.25
C TYR A 151 17.00 10.71 -3.70
N GLU A 152 17.77 10.15 -4.64
CA GLU A 152 17.60 10.37 -6.08
C GLU A 152 16.22 9.94 -6.56
N VAL A 153 15.76 8.73 -6.22
CA VAL A 153 14.44 8.24 -6.66
C VAL A 153 13.29 8.98 -6.00
N LEU A 154 13.47 9.46 -4.78
CA LEU A 154 12.48 10.32 -4.13
C LEU A 154 12.55 11.78 -4.65
N GLY A 155 13.50 12.13 -5.50
CA GLY A 155 13.69 13.50 -5.98
C GLY A 155 14.09 14.47 -4.87
N MET A 156 14.81 13.99 -3.85
CA MET A 156 15.32 14.80 -2.74
C MET A 156 16.80 15.06 -2.88
N THR A 157 17.23 16.23 -2.43
CA THR A 157 18.65 16.58 -2.39
C THR A 157 19.36 15.78 -1.31
N TYR A 158 20.36 14.99 -1.69
CA TYR A 158 21.19 14.25 -0.75
C TYR A 158 21.96 15.22 0.16
N PRO A 159 21.92 15.08 1.49
CA PRO A 159 22.72 15.89 2.39
C PRO A 159 24.19 15.50 2.20
N LEU A 160 24.91 16.27 1.37
CA LEU A 160 26.37 16.21 1.34
C LEU A 160 26.84 16.56 2.74
N ALA A 161 27.50 15.61 3.42
CA ALA A 161 28.20 15.90 4.65
C ALA A 161 29.10 17.11 4.37
N ARG A 162 28.86 18.23 5.07
CA ARG A 162 29.87 19.28 5.14
C ARG A 162 31.11 18.61 5.72
N GLY A 163 32.19 18.59 4.93
CA GLY A 163 33.51 18.14 5.36
C GLY A 163 34.00 18.91 6.56
#